data_AF-A0A2V6ICL1-F1
#
_entry.id   AF-A0A2V6ICL1-F1
#
_cell.length_a   1.000
_cell.length_b   1.000
_cell.length_c   1.000
_cell.angle_alpha   90.00
_cell.angle_beta   90.00
_cell.angle_gamma   90.00
#
_symmetry.space_group_name_H-M   'P 1'
#
loop_
_entity.id
_entity.type
_entity.pdbx_description
1 polymer ?
#
loop_
_entity_poly.entity_id
_entity_poly.type
_entity_poly.pdbx_seq_one_letter_code
_entity_poly.pdbx_strand_id
1 'polypeptide(L)'
;MKKIGLAIHGGAGTIERTNMTPEREHEFRAGLEGALTTGYEILKRGGSSLDATEAAVRTLEDDPHFNAGKGSVFTSAGTNEMDAAIMDGKTLAAGAVASLKHIKSPIDLARLVMEKSGHVMMDSEGAEAFAKENGIELVDQKYFFTQDRWDALQKIKAAEKSRTSGVGKAFLITDQDRHGTVGAVALDQDGNLAAATSTGGTTNKRPGRVGDTPVIGAGTYANNATCAVSATGDG
;
A
#
# COMPACT_ATOMS: atom_id res chain seq x y z
N MET A 1 27.61 -5.63 17.05
CA MET A 1 26.79 -5.73 15.83
C MET A 1 26.30 -4.33 15.49
N LYS A 2 26.38 -3.90 14.22
CA LYS A 2 25.73 -2.66 13.79
C LYS A 2 24.20 -2.84 13.91
N LYS A 3 23.49 -1.80 14.33
CA LYS A 3 22.03 -1.87 14.57
C LYS A 3 21.30 -1.87 13.23
N ILE A 4 20.49 -2.89 12.98
CA ILE A 4 19.52 -2.93 11.88
C ILE A 4 18.11 -2.95 12.46
N GLY A 5 17.12 -2.49 11.69
CA GLY A 5 15.73 -2.51 12.10
C GLY A 5 14.80 -2.51 10.91
N LEU A 6 13.67 -3.19 11.04
CA LEU A 6 12.57 -3.17 10.10
C LEU A 6 11.28 -3.10 10.90
N ALA A 7 10.39 -2.19 10.53
CA ALA A 7 9.02 -2.16 11.01
C ALA A 7 8.08 -2.12 9.81
N ILE A 8 6.95 -2.81 9.93
CA ILE A 8 5.92 -2.88 8.89
C ILE A 8 4.54 -2.60 9.48
N HIS A 9 3.57 -2.26 8.64
CA HIS A 9 2.15 -2.27 8.99
C HIS A 9 1.29 -2.80 7.84
N GLY A 10 0.16 -3.43 8.20
CA GLY A 10 -0.87 -3.91 7.26
C GLY A 10 -2.13 -3.04 7.23
N GLY A 11 -2.06 -1.84 7.82
CA GLY A 11 -3.16 -0.89 7.91
C GLY A 11 -3.62 -0.64 9.33
N ALA A 12 -4.42 0.40 9.51
CA ALA A 12 -5.05 0.77 10.76
C ALA A 12 -6.57 0.72 10.64
N GLY A 13 -7.23 0.32 11.73
CA GLY A 13 -8.68 0.25 11.83
C GLY A 13 -9.12 -0.67 12.97
N THR A 14 -10.40 -0.60 13.31
CA THR A 14 -10.98 -1.49 14.32
C THR A 14 -11.47 -2.76 13.64
N ILE A 15 -10.81 -3.88 13.92
CA ILE A 15 -11.35 -5.21 13.65
C ILE A 15 -12.08 -5.66 14.90
N GLU A 16 -13.41 -5.74 14.83
CA GLU A 16 -14.18 -6.31 15.94
C GLU A 16 -13.78 -7.77 16.13
N ARG A 17 -13.39 -8.15 17.35
CA ARG A 17 -12.99 -9.53 17.68
C ARG A 17 -14.06 -10.56 17.32
N THR A 18 -15.33 -10.17 17.35
CA THR A 18 -16.47 -10.99 16.93
C THR A 18 -16.46 -11.36 15.46
N ASN A 19 -15.79 -10.56 14.61
CA ASN A 19 -15.68 -10.77 13.16
C ASN A 19 -14.30 -11.34 12.74
N MET A 20 -13.41 -11.62 13.72
CA MET A 20 -12.09 -12.19 13.49
C MET A 20 -12.08 -13.65 13.94
N THR A 21 -12.10 -14.58 12.98
CA THR A 21 -11.91 -16.00 13.29
C THR A 21 -10.43 -16.28 13.55
N PRO A 22 -10.09 -17.35 14.32
CA PRO A 22 -8.69 -17.75 14.53
C PRO A 22 -7.93 -17.97 13.21
N GLU A 23 -8.61 -18.50 12.19
CA GLU A 23 -8.05 -18.75 10.87
C GLU A 23 -7.70 -17.42 10.17
N ARG A 24 -8.63 -16.46 10.19
CA ARG A 24 -8.39 -15.14 9.59
C ARG A 24 -7.28 -14.38 10.32
N GLU A 25 -7.23 -14.46 11.64
CA GLU A 25 -6.14 -13.87 12.42
C GLU A 25 -4.80 -14.50 12.03
N HIS A 26 -4.77 -15.82 11.87
CA HIS A 26 -3.58 -16.54 11.44
C HIS A 26 -3.13 -16.11 10.04
N GLU A 27 -4.04 -15.95 9.08
CA GLU A 27 -3.74 -15.46 7.72
C GLU A 27 -3.11 -14.06 7.73
N PHE A 28 -3.70 -13.10 8.46
CA PHE A 28 -3.12 -11.77 8.60
C PHE A 28 -1.75 -11.79 9.26
N ARG A 29 -1.57 -12.59 10.32
CA ARG A 29 -0.27 -12.73 10.99
C ARG A 29 0.78 -13.38 10.09
N ALA A 30 0.39 -14.38 9.30
CA ALA A 30 1.28 -15.04 8.36
C ALA A 30 1.74 -14.08 7.26
N GLY A 31 0.83 -13.24 6.73
CA GLY A 31 1.18 -12.20 5.76
C GLY A 31 2.16 -11.17 6.32
N LEU A 32 1.92 -10.68 7.54
CA LEU A 32 2.83 -9.76 8.24
C LEU A 32 4.20 -10.41 8.52
N GLU A 33 4.21 -11.64 9.03
CA GLU A 33 5.45 -12.38 9.31
C GLU A 33 6.24 -12.64 8.03
N GLY A 34 5.56 -12.96 6.92
CA GLY A 34 6.18 -13.15 5.61
C GLY A 34 6.86 -11.88 5.10
N ALA A 35 6.18 -10.73 5.17
CA ALA A 35 6.75 -9.45 4.77
C ALA A 35 7.93 -9.03 5.67
N LEU A 36 7.79 -9.21 6.98
CA LEU A 36 8.85 -8.92 7.96
C LEU A 36 10.07 -9.79 7.69
N THR A 37 9.88 -11.09 7.49
CA THR A 37 10.95 -12.05 7.20
C THR A 37 11.67 -11.70 5.90
N THR A 38 10.92 -11.48 4.82
CA THR A 38 11.48 -11.13 3.50
C THR A 38 12.37 -9.89 3.59
N GLY A 39 11.86 -8.79 4.18
CA GLY A 39 12.64 -7.56 4.31
C GLY A 39 13.82 -7.70 5.29
N TYR A 40 13.62 -8.38 6.43
CA TYR A 40 14.64 -8.46 7.47
C TYR A 40 15.83 -9.34 7.07
N GLU A 41 15.60 -10.41 6.28
CA GLU A 41 16.69 -11.21 5.72
C GLU A 41 17.57 -10.40 4.76
N ILE A 42 17.03 -9.40 4.06
CA ILE A 42 17.80 -8.45 3.25
C ILE A 42 18.75 -7.63 4.12
N LEU A 43 18.28 -7.11 5.25
CA LEU A 43 19.12 -6.34 6.19
C LEU A 43 20.19 -7.22 6.85
N LYS A 44 19.83 -8.46 7.23
CA LYS A 44 20.75 -9.42 7.86
C LYS A 44 21.93 -9.77 6.96
N ARG A 45 21.70 -9.93 5.66
CA ARG A 45 22.75 -10.21 4.67
C ARG A 45 23.53 -8.96 4.21
N GLY A 46 23.26 -7.79 4.80
CA GLY A 46 23.95 -6.53 4.49
C GLY A 46 23.39 -5.78 3.28
N GLY A 47 22.16 -6.08 2.86
CA GLY A 47 21.44 -5.29 1.86
C GLY A 47 20.98 -3.93 2.39
N SER A 48 20.53 -3.07 1.46
CA SER A 48 20.13 -1.71 1.79
C SER A 48 18.76 -1.63 2.48
N SER A 49 18.54 -0.55 3.22
CA SER A 49 17.23 -0.22 3.82
C SER A 49 16.15 -0.07 2.75
N LEU A 50 16.50 0.53 1.62
CA LEU A 50 15.63 0.74 0.47
C LEU A 50 15.11 -0.58 -0.11
N ASP A 51 16.02 -1.53 -0.39
CA ASP A 51 15.66 -2.85 -0.92
C ASP A 51 14.84 -3.66 0.09
N ALA A 52 15.13 -3.52 1.38
CA ALA A 52 14.38 -4.19 2.46
C ALA A 52 12.93 -3.67 2.54
N THR A 53 12.72 -2.35 2.48
CA THR A 53 11.38 -1.76 2.51
C THR A 53 10.57 -2.10 1.25
N GLU A 54 11.18 -2.05 0.07
CA GLU A 54 10.55 -2.42 -1.20
C GLU A 54 10.10 -3.88 -1.17
N ALA A 55 10.98 -4.80 -0.75
CA ALA A 55 10.65 -6.22 -0.70
C ALA A 55 9.54 -6.54 0.31
N ALA A 56 9.56 -5.91 1.49
CA ALA A 56 8.51 -6.07 2.49
C ALA A 56 7.15 -5.59 1.97
N VAL A 57 7.10 -4.39 1.37
CA VAL A 57 5.85 -3.85 0.81
C VAL A 57 5.37 -4.67 -0.38
N ARG A 58 6.25 -5.10 -1.29
CA ARG A 58 5.90 -5.99 -2.41
C ARG A 58 5.28 -7.30 -1.91
N THR A 59 5.80 -7.88 -0.82
CA THR A 59 5.20 -9.07 -0.21
C THR A 59 3.78 -8.80 0.31
N LEU A 60 3.53 -7.63 0.90
CA LEU A 60 2.19 -7.24 1.35
C LEU A 60 1.25 -6.92 0.17
N GLU A 61 1.75 -6.36 -0.93
CA GLU A 61 0.99 -6.14 -2.17
C GLU A 61 0.58 -7.44 -2.87
N ASP A 62 1.35 -8.51 -2.72
CA ASP A 62 1.03 -9.82 -3.29
C ASP A 62 0.00 -10.62 -2.45
N ASP A 63 -0.24 -10.20 -1.21
CA ASP A 63 -1.14 -10.85 -0.26
C ASP A 63 -2.56 -10.24 -0.31
N PRO A 64 -3.59 -11.01 -0.69
CA PRO A 64 -4.95 -10.52 -0.91
C PRO A 64 -5.66 -9.97 0.34
N HIS A 65 -5.11 -10.18 1.53
CA HIS A 65 -5.72 -9.73 2.78
C HIS A 65 -5.49 -8.24 3.03
N PHE A 66 -4.43 -7.66 2.47
CA PHE A 66 -4.10 -6.25 2.66
C PHE A 66 -4.64 -5.38 1.52
N ASN A 67 -4.88 -4.10 1.78
CA ASN A 67 -5.41 -3.18 0.78
C ASN A 67 -4.28 -2.43 0.07
N ALA A 68 -3.50 -3.19 -0.68
CA ALA A 68 -2.47 -2.71 -1.61
C ALA A 68 -2.20 -3.81 -2.63
N GLY A 69 -1.90 -3.46 -3.89
CA GLY A 69 -1.74 -4.47 -4.93
C GLY A 69 -2.96 -5.40 -5.00
N LYS A 70 -2.73 -6.71 -4.90
CA LYS A 70 -3.78 -7.72 -4.80
C LYS A 70 -4.60 -7.52 -3.54
N GLY A 71 -5.92 -7.41 -3.66
CA GLY A 71 -6.79 -7.10 -2.52
C GLY A 71 -7.00 -5.61 -2.27
N SER A 72 -6.54 -4.76 -3.20
CA SER A 72 -6.91 -3.34 -3.23
C SER A 72 -8.43 -3.15 -3.22
N VAL A 73 -8.89 -2.10 -2.54
CA VAL A 73 -10.29 -1.70 -2.52
C VAL A 73 -10.75 -1.16 -3.87
N PHE A 74 -12.07 -1.06 -4.02
CA PHE A 74 -12.70 -0.60 -5.25
C PHE A 74 -13.11 0.87 -5.18
N THR A 75 -12.97 1.56 -6.30
CA THR A 75 -13.57 2.87 -6.56
C THR A 75 -15.10 2.78 -6.63
N SER A 76 -15.78 3.92 -6.64
CA SER A 76 -17.22 4.00 -6.88
C SER A 76 -17.63 3.47 -8.25
N ALA A 77 -16.70 3.38 -9.22
CA ALA A 77 -16.92 2.77 -10.53
C ALA A 77 -16.73 1.25 -10.53
N GLY A 78 -16.30 0.65 -9.42
CA GLY A 78 -16.03 -0.79 -9.34
C GLY A 78 -14.70 -1.22 -9.98
N THR A 79 -13.76 -0.29 -10.11
CA THR A 79 -12.39 -0.55 -10.57
C THR A 79 -11.40 -0.45 -9.41
N ASN A 80 -10.20 -1.02 -9.56
CA ASN A 80 -9.11 -0.80 -8.61
C ASN A 80 -8.22 0.34 -9.12
N GLU A 81 -7.76 1.21 -8.21
CA GLU A 81 -6.81 2.28 -8.50
C GLU A 81 -5.83 2.36 -7.34
N MET A 82 -4.53 2.22 -7.60
CA MET A 82 -3.52 2.05 -6.56
C MET A 82 -2.49 3.17 -6.58
N ASP A 83 -1.99 3.48 -5.39
CA ASP A 83 -0.97 4.50 -5.15
C ASP A 83 0.17 3.90 -4.34
N ALA A 84 1.42 4.30 -4.60
CA ALA A 84 2.58 3.91 -3.81
C ALA A 84 3.68 4.98 -3.82
N ALA A 85 4.52 4.98 -2.79
CA ALA A 85 5.74 5.77 -2.77
C ALA A 85 6.87 5.08 -2.00
N ILE A 86 8.09 5.41 -2.37
CA ILE A 86 9.32 4.99 -1.69
C ILE A 86 10.29 6.17 -1.60
N MET A 87 11.04 6.26 -0.50
CA MET A 87 12.00 7.32 -0.27
C MET A 87 13.28 6.79 0.39
N ASP A 88 14.42 7.20 -0.15
CA ASP A 88 15.75 6.97 0.42
C ASP A 88 16.16 8.13 1.33
N GLY A 89 16.36 7.83 2.61
CA GLY A 89 16.77 8.82 3.61
C GLY A 89 18.20 9.31 3.46
N LYS A 90 19.06 8.60 2.74
CA LYS A 90 20.46 9.01 2.52
C LYS A 90 20.56 10.13 1.51
N THR A 91 19.86 10.00 0.39
CA THR A 91 19.94 10.93 -0.75
C THR A 91 18.75 11.87 -0.85
N LEU A 92 17.68 11.60 -0.09
CA LEU A 92 16.35 12.22 -0.23
C LEU A 92 15.71 11.95 -1.60
N ALA A 93 16.25 11.01 -2.39
CA ALA A 93 15.59 10.54 -3.59
C ALA A 93 14.26 9.88 -3.22
N ALA A 94 13.25 10.14 -4.03
CA ALA A 94 11.92 9.60 -3.83
C ALA A 94 11.30 9.25 -5.17
N GLY A 95 10.42 8.26 -5.15
CA GLY A 95 9.59 7.87 -6.28
C GLY A 95 8.19 7.58 -5.81
N ALA A 96 7.22 8.01 -6.59
CA ALA A 96 5.81 7.92 -6.26
C ALA A 96 4.97 7.68 -7.52
N VAL A 97 3.89 6.93 -7.34
CA VAL A 97 2.92 6.61 -8.38
C VAL A 97 1.51 6.71 -7.84
N ALA A 98 0.59 7.15 -8.68
CA ALA A 98 -0.82 7.28 -8.29
C ALA A 98 -1.77 6.78 -9.38
N SER A 99 -2.97 6.35 -8.97
CA SER A 99 -4.07 5.95 -9.84
C SER A 99 -3.71 4.84 -10.86
N LEU A 100 -2.84 3.91 -10.46
CA LEU A 100 -2.45 2.75 -11.27
C LEU A 100 -3.56 1.71 -11.31
N LYS A 101 -3.77 1.08 -12.47
CA LYS A 101 -4.84 0.10 -12.70
C LYS A 101 -4.34 -1.27 -13.13
N HIS A 102 -3.11 -1.36 -13.63
CA HIS A 102 -2.60 -2.58 -14.27
C HIS A 102 -1.18 -2.96 -13.82
N ILE A 103 -0.67 -2.33 -12.77
CA ILE A 103 0.67 -2.62 -12.24
C ILE A 103 0.52 -3.57 -11.06
N LYS A 104 1.07 -4.79 -11.19
CA LYS A 104 0.97 -5.83 -10.17
C LYS A 104 1.46 -5.35 -8.80
N SER A 105 2.63 -4.73 -8.79
CA SER A 105 3.31 -4.23 -7.59
C SER A 105 3.62 -2.74 -7.73
N PRO A 106 2.68 -1.85 -7.33
CA PRO A 106 2.87 -0.40 -7.38
C PRO A 106 4.20 0.10 -6.78
N ILE A 107 4.69 -0.52 -5.70
CA ILE A 107 5.95 -0.10 -5.06
C ILE A 107 7.17 -0.26 -5.98
N ASP A 108 7.17 -1.26 -6.86
CA ASP A 108 8.25 -1.51 -7.81
C ASP A 108 8.29 -0.40 -8.87
N LEU A 109 7.13 0.06 -9.33
CA LEU A 109 7.07 1.19 -10.24
C LEU A 109 7.46 2.49 -9.55
N ALA A 110 7.10 2.69 -8.28
CA ALA A 110 7.56 3.83 -7.50
C ALA A 110 9.11 3.85 -7.41
N ARG A 111 9.74 2.71 -7.11
CA ARG A 111 11.20 2.55 -7.12
C ARG A 111 11.79 2.87 -8.48
N LEU A 112 11.17 2.38 -9.55
CA LEU A 112 11.63 2.62 -10.92
C LEU A 112 11.54 4.10 -11.32
N VAL A 113 10.48 4.80 -10.91
CA VAL A 113 10.32 6.25 -11.12
C VAL A 113 11.49 6.99 -10.44
N MET A 114 11.78 6.67 -9.18
CA MET A 114 12.91 7.27 -8.44
C MET A 114 14.25 7.08 -9.16
N GLU A 115 14.51 5.89 -9.69
CA GLU A 115 15.84 5.53 -10.22
C GLU A 115 16.05 5.91 -11.68
N LYS A 116 14.99 5.93 -12.50
CA LYS A 116 15.15 5.98 -13.96
C LYS A 116 14.41 7.12 -14.66
N SER A 117 13.49 7.82 -13.98
CA SER A 117 12.67 8.81 -14.68
C SER A 117 13.23 10.24 -14.66
N GLY A 118 14.09 10.57 -13.70
CA GLY A 118 14.46 11.98 -13.43
C GLY A 118 13.32 12.81 -12.80
N HIS A 119 12.23 12.16 -12.40
CA HIS A 119 11.06 12.75 -11.75
C HIS A 119 10.79 12.05 -10.40
N VAL A 120 9.97 12.69 -9.57
CA VAL A 120 9.58 12.15 -8.26
C VAL A 120 8.24 11.41 -8.33
N MET A 121 7.28 11.90 -9.11
CA MET A 121 5.92 11.36 -9.13
C MET A 121 5.38 11.27 -10.55
N MET A 122 4.71 10.15 -10.85
CA MET A 122 3.92 9.96 -12.08
C MET A 122 2.54 9.42 -11.72
N ASP A 123 1.55 9.61 -12.59
CA ASP A 123 0.21 9.11 -12.35
C ASP A 123 -0.40 8.44 -13.58
N SER A 124 -1.39 7.58 -13.30
CA SER A 124 -2.32 7.00 -14.27
C SER A 124 -1.63 6.41 -15.51
N GLU A 125 -2.17 6.70 -16.71
CA GLU A 125 -1.69 6.17 -17.99
C GLU A 125 -0.22 6.53 -18.28
N GLY A 126 0.25 7.69 -17.82
CA GLY A 126 1.65 8.11 -17.99
C GLY A 126 2.61 7.22 -17.19
N ALA A 127 2.26 6.93 -15.93
CA ALA A 127 3.04 6.00 -15.11
C ALA A 127 3.05 4.58 -15.69
N GLU A 128 1.92 4.09 -16.21
CA GLU A 128 1.86 2.75 -16.83
C GLU A 128 2.58 2.68 -18.18
N ALA A 129 2.61 3.77 -18.95
CA ALA A 129 3.45 3.87 -20.15
C ALA A 129 4.94 3.76 -19.78
N PHE A 130 5.38 4.52 -18.78
CA PHE A 130 6.75 4.44 -18.26
C PHE A 130 7.10 3.04 -17.73
N ALA A 131 6.14 2.36 -17.09
CA ALA A 131 6.30 0.98 -16.65
C ALA A 131 6.62 0.04 -17.83
N LYS A 132 5.85 0.14 -18.93
CA LYS A 132 6.08 -0.67 -20.14
C LYS A 132 7.42 -0.38 -20.79
N GLU A 133 7.82 0.88 -20.88
CA GLU A 133 9.12 1.29 -21.43
C GLU A 133 10.29 0.67 -20.65
N ASN A 134 10.08 0.38 -19.37
CA ASN A 134 11.06 -0.23 -18.49
C ASN A 134 10.84 -1.74 -18.26
N GLY A 135 9.98 -2.38 -19.07
CA GLY A 135 9.80 -3.83 -19.08
C GLY A 135 8.90 -4.39 -17.97
N ILE A 136 8.10 -3.55 -17.29
CA ILE A 136 7.06 -4.05 -16.37
C ILE A 136 5.87 -4.52 -17.20
N GLU A 137 5.50 -5.77 -17.00
CA GLU A 137 4.33 -6.38 -17.62
C GLU A 137 3.05 -5.89 -16.92
N LEU A 138 2.06 -5.48 -17.71
CA LEU A 138 0.75 -5.09 -17.18
C LEU A 138 -0.12 -6.31 -16.91
N VAL A 139 -0.87 -6.28 -15.82
CA VAL A 139 -1.85 -7.30 -15.45
C VAL A 139 -3.28 -6.81 -15.66
N ASP A 140 -4.19 -7.73 -15.96
CA ASP A 140 -5.63 -7.45 -15.98
C ASP A 140 -6.13 -7.10 -14.58
N GLN A 141 -7.10 -6.19 -14.46
CA GLN A 141 -7.66 -5.77 -13.17
C GLN A 141 -8.25 -6.93 -12.35
N LYS A 142 -8.62 -8.05 -12.98
CA LYS A 142 -9.03 -9.29 -12.30
C LYS A 142 -7.99 -9.81 -11.32
N TYR A 143 -6.71 -9.51 -11.52
CA TYR A 143 -5.65 -9.89 -10.58
C TYR A 143 -5.86 -9.26 -9.20
N PHE A 144 -6.36 -8.02 -9.13
CA PHE A 144 -6.54 -7.29 -7.88
C PHE A 144 -7.83 -7.65 -7.13
N PHE A 145 -8.78 -8.28 -7.83
CA PHE A 145 -10.11 -8.58 -7.31
C PHE A 145 -10.06 -9.57 -6.15
N THR A 146 -10.79 -9.24 -5.08
CA THR A 146 -11.20 -10.21 -4.05
C THR A 146 -12.68 -10.03 -3.74
N GLN A 147 -13.35 -11.14 -3.41
CA GLN A 147 -14.79 -11.13 -3.13
C GLN A 147 -15.09 -10.25 -1.90
N ASP A 148 -14.30 -10.37 -0.84
CA ASP A 148 -14.43 -9.58 0.38
C ASP A 148 -14.45 -8.06 0.11
N ARG A 149 -13.52 -7.57 -0.72
CA ARG A 149 -13.42 -6.14 -1.04
C ARG A 149 -14.57 -5.68 -1.93
N TRP A 150 -15.06 -6.56 -2.81
CA TRP A 150 -16.23 -6.28 -3.64
C TRP A 150 -17.50 -6.17 -2.79
N ASP A 151 -17.69 -7.10 -1.86
CA ASP A 151 -18.85 -7.10 -0.96
C ASP A 151 -18.84 -5.87 -0.06
N ALA A 152 -17.66 -5.42 0.40
CA ALA A 152 -17.51 -4.16 1.14
C ALA A 152 -17.98 -2.94 0.32
N LEU A 153 -17.63 -2.88 -0.97
CA LEU A 153 -18.13 -1.83 -1.88
C LEU A 153 -19.66 -1.85 -1.97
N GLN A 154 -20.26 -3.04 -2.18
CA GLN A 154 -21.71 -3.16 -2.29
C GLN A 154 -22.42 -2.75 -0.99
N LYS A 155 -21.87 -3.15 0.16
CA LYS A 155 -22.38 -2.76 1.49
C LYS A 155 -22.37 -1.24 1.68
N ILE A 156 -21.27 -0.56 1.33
CA ILE A 156 -21.17 0.90 1.43
C ILE A 156 -22.17 1.59 0.49
N LYS A 157 -22.26 1.16 -0.77
CA LYS A 157 -23.22 1.72 -1.73
C LYS A 157 -24.67 1.54 -1.29
N ALA A 158 -25.02 0.39 -0.72
CA ALA A 158 -26.35 0.13 -0.18
C ALA A 158 -26.67 1.04 1.02
N ALA A 159 -25.70 1.21 1.93
CA ALA A 159 -25.85 2.08 3.10
C ALA A 159 -26.03 3.55 2.71
N GLU A 160 -25.26 4.06 1.75
CA GLU A 160 -25.39 5.44 1.25
C GLU A 160 -26.77 5.68 0.61
N LYS A 161 -27.24 4.75 -0.24
CA LYS A 161 -28.57 4.82 -0.85
C LYS A 161 -29.69 4.87 0.19
N SER A 162 -29.60 4.03 1.22
CA SER A 162 -30.59 3.98 2.32
C SER A 162 -30.61 5.27 3.16
N ARG A 163 -29.45 5.92 3.37
CA ARG A 163 -29.38 7.22 4.03
C ARG A 163 -30.05 8.33 3.21
N THR A 164 -29.84 8.33 1.89
CA THR A 164 -30.48 9.31 0.99
C THR A 164 -31.99 9.10 0.81
N SER A 165 -32.51 7.87 1.00
CA SER A 165 -33.93 7.57 0.84
C SER A 165 -34.76 7.70 2.13
N GLY A 166 -34.14 8.03 3.27
CA GLY A 166 -34.84 8.23 4.55
C GLY A 166 -35.44 6.96 5.17
N VAL A 167 -35.15 5.77 4.61
CA VAL A 167 -35.68 4.48 5.06
C VAL A 167 -34.51 3.51 5.24
N GLY A 168 -34.18 3.15 6.48
CA GLY A 168 -33.41 1.94 6.77
C GLY A 168 -32.34 2.02 7.86
N LYS A 169 -32.13 0.88 8.52
CA LYS A 169 -31.18 0.62 9.62
C LYS A 169 -29.77 1.12 9.28
N ALA A 170 -29.09 1.67 10.28
CA ALA A 170 -27.66 1.97 10.21
C ALA A 170 -26.87 0.67 9.95
N PHE A 171 -26.50 0.40 8.70
CA PHE A 171 -25.40 -0.52 8.42
C PHE A 171 -24.15 0.09 9.08
N LEU A 172 -23.59 -0.62 10.07
CA LEU A 172 -22.31 -0.27 10.66
C LEU A 172 -21.24 -0.47 9.58
N ILE A 173 -20.77 0.64 9.02
CA ILE A 173 -19.57 0.69 8.18
C ILE A 173 -18.41 0.81 9.15
N THR A 174 -17.53 -0.19 9.21
CA THR A 174 -16.37 -0.16 10.09
C THR A 174 -15.19 0.51 9.37
N ASP A 175 -14.17 0.93 10.11
CA ASP A 175 -12.95 1.46 9.49
C ASP A 175 -12.23 0.41 8.64
N GLN A 176 -12.37 -0.87 9.00
CA GLN A 176 -11.87 -2.00 8.22
C GLN A 176 -12.53 -2.10 6.83
N ASP A 177 -13.82 -1.73 6.72
CA ASP A 177 -14.53 -1.67 5.44
C ASP A 177 -14.01 -0.54 4.53
N ARG A 178 -13.26 0.43 5.10
CA ARG A 178 -12.88 1.68 4.43
C ARG A 178 -11.39 1.79 4.13
N HIS A 179 -10.52 1.28 5.02
CA HIS A 179 -9.10 1.61 5.05
C HIS A 179 -8.21 0.36 5.18
N GLY A 180 -6.94 0.50 4.79
CA GLY A 180 -5.92 -0.52 4.99
C GLY A 180 -4.70 -0.27 4.10
N THR A 181 -3.86 0.70 4.46
CA THR A 181 -2.60 0.97 3.74
C THR A 181 -1.49 0.08 4.29
N VAL A 182 -0.62 -0.42 3.42
CA VAL A 182 0.56 -1.18 3.85
C VAL A 182 1.80 -0.33 3.78
N GLY A 183 2.79 -0.65 4.61
CA GLY A 183 4.00 0.14 4.66
C GLY A 183 5.14 -0.51 5.41
N ALA A 184 6.34 -0.02 5.15
CA ALA A 184 7.58 -0.47 5.78
C ALA A 184 8.55 0.69 5.99
N VAL A 185 9.31 0.64 7.08
CA VAL A 185 10.46 1.52 7.34
C VAL A 185 11.64 0.67 7.80
N ALA A 186 12.85 1.00 7.33
CA ALA A 186 14.05 0.22 7.64
C ALA A 186 15.24 1.09 8.02
N LEU A 187 16.14 0.49 8.82
CA LEU A 187 17.49 0.96 9.13
C LEU A 187 18.48 -0.14 8.74
N ASP A 188 19.42 0.17 7.84
CA ASP A 188 20.45 -0.77 7.40
C ASP A 188 21.77 -0.68 8.18
N GLN A 189 22.71 -1.58 7.86
CA GLN A 189 24.00 -1.68 8.54
C GLN A 189 24.88 -0.44 8.31
N ASP A 190 24.60 0.39 7.33
CA ASP A 190 25.35 1.63 7.08
C ASP A 190 24.69 2.84 7.73
N GLY A 191 23.59 2.63 8.44
CA GLY A 191 22.84 3.68 9.14
C GLY A 191 21.90 4.44 8.21
N ASN A 192 21.59 3.92 7.02
CA ASN A 192 20.62 4.57 6.13
C ASN A 192 19.20 4.14 6.48
N LEU A 193 18.30 5.10 6.34
CA LEU A 193 16.88 4.97 6.56
C LEU A 193 16.15 4.93 5.22
N ALA A 194 15.08 4.15 5.14
CA ALA A 194 14.17 4.16 3.99
C ALA A 194 12.72 3.97 4.46
N ALA A 195 11.78 4.46 3.65
CA ALA A 195 10.36 4.28 3.87
C ALA A 195 9.67 3.92 2.55
N ALA A 196 8.70 3.00 2.62
CA ALA A 196 7.86 2.57 1.51
C ALA A 196 6.41 2.44 1.98
N THR A 197 5.45 2.90 1.17
CA THR A 197 4.01 2.82 1.49
C THR A 197 3.23 2.52 0.21
N SER A 198 2.20 1.68 0.29
CA SER A 198 1.35 1.31 -0.85
C SER A 198 -0.11 1.12 -0.42
N THR A 199 -1.05 1.48 -1.29
CA THR A 199 -2.48 1.45 -0.98
C THR A 199 -3.37 1.26 -2.20
N GLY A 200 -4.52 0.61 -2.02
CA GLY A 200 -5.67 0.71 -2.93
C GLY A 200 -6.52 1.98 -2.72
N GLY A 201 -6.19 2.78 -1.70
CA GLY A 201 -6.95 3.95 -1.26
C GLY A 201 -8.12 3.55 -0.36
N THR A 202 -9.27 4.22 -0.52
CA THR A 202 -10.46 4.00 0.31
C THR A 202 -11.61 3.38 -0.48
N THR A 203 -12.36 2.48 0.14
CA THR A 203 -13.51 1.83 -0.52
C THR A 203 -14.55 2.88 -0.94
N ASN A 204 -15.08 2.74 -2.15
CA ASN A 204 -16.03 3.67 -2.76
C ASN A 204 -15.44 5.06 -3.06
N LYS A 205 -14.10 5.21 -3.07
CA LYS A 205 -13.47 6.47 -3.51
C LYS A 205 -13.92 6.87 -4.92
N ARG A 206 -14.00 8.17 -5.18
CA ARG A 206 -14.18 8.67 -6.54
C ARG A 206 -12.98 8.23 -7.40
N PRO A 207 -13.18 7.71 -8.62
CA PRO A 207 -12.09 7.43 -9.54
C PRO A 207 -11.19 8.66 -9.72
N GLY A 208 -9.87 8.45 -9.68
CA GLY A 208 -8.85 9.49 -9.70
C GLY A 208 -8.59 10.18 -8.34
N ARG A 209 -9.23 9.75 -7.25
CA ARG A 209 -8.86 10.23 -5.90
C ARG A 209 -7.51 9.65 -5.51
N VAL A 210 -6.58 10.54 -5.21
CA VAL A 210 -5.25 10.25 -4.65
C VAL A 210 -5.26 10.55 -3.16
N GLY A 211 -4.71 9.65 -2.34
CA GLY A 211 -4.56 9.84 -0.89
C GLY A 211 -3.20 10.38 -0.46
N ASP A 212 -2.86 10.20 0.81
CA ASP A 212 -1.60 10.57 1.45
C ASP A 212 -0.39 9.74 0.97
N THR A 213 -0.62 8.46 0.66
CA THR A 213 0.42 7.45 0.38
C THR A 213 1.47 7.91 -0.64
N PRO A 214 1.12 8.39 -1.85
CA PRO A 214 2.11 8.80 -2.84
C PRO A 214 2.65 10.22 -2.63
N VAL A 215 2.15 10.95 -1.63
CA VAL A 215 2.57 12.33 -1.34
C VAL A 215 3.72 12.30 -0.33
N ILE A 216 4.94 12.57 -0.81
CA ILE A 216 6.14 12.59 0.03
C ILE A 216 6.00 13.65 1.13
N GLY A 217 6.22 13.24 2.39
CA GLY A 217 6.01 14.06 3.58
C GLY A 217 4.61 13.96 4.19
N ALA A 218 3.65 13.31 3.52
CA ALA A 218 2.35 12.94 4.10
C ALA A 218 2.33 11.47 4.50
N GLY A 219 2.17 10.56 3.54
CA GLY A 219 2.10 9.11 3.79
C GLY A 219 3.46 8.42 3.87
N THR A 220 4.48 8.99 3.22
CA THR A 220 5.81 8.37 3.10
C THR A 220 6.91 9.42 3.27
N TYR A 221 7.88 9.16 4.15
CA TYR A 221 9.02 10.05 4.35
C TYR A 221 10.24 9.30 4.91
N ALA A 222 11.45 9.65 4.44
CA ALA A 222 12.69 9.16 5.02
C ALA A 222 13.79 10.22 4.96
N ASN A 223 14.56 10.36 6.03
CA ASN A 223 15.73 11.23 6.11
C ASN A 223 16.70 10.73 7.19
N ASN A 224 17.94 10.42 6.81
CA ASN A 224 18.97 9.91 7.72
C ASN A 224 19.27 10.82 8.92
N ALA A 225 19.03 12.14 8.79
CA ALA A 225 19.22 13.08 9.88
C ALA A 225 18.11 13.03 10.95
N THR A 226 16.98 12.38 10.66
CA THR A 226 15.79 12.40 11.52
C THR A 226 15.12 11.03 11.65
N CYS A 227 14.26 10.65 10.71
CA CYS A 227 13.45 9.44 10.80
C CYS A 227 13.04 8.89 9.42
N ALA A 228 12.51 7.67 9.43
CA ALA A 228 11.69 7.11 8.38
C ALA A 228 10.27 6.87 8.92
N VAL A 229 9.27 7.20 8.12
CA VAL A 229 7.85 7.16 8.48
C VAL A 229 7.05 6.63 7.29
N SER A 230 6.16 5.69 7.60
CA SER A 230 5.12 5.20 6.70
C SER A 230 3.79 5.24 7.46
N ALA A 231 2.77 5.81 6.84
CA ALA A 231 1.50 6.11 7.48
C ALA A 231 0.34 5.29 6.91
N THR A 232 -0.71 5.15 7.71
CA THR A 232 -1.99 4.58 7.32
C THR A 232 -3.10 5.31 8.08
N GLY A 233 -4.22 5.57 7.41
CA GLY A 233 -5.38 6.24 8.01
C GLY A 233 -6.25 6.94 6.98
N ASP A 234 -6.97 7.97 7.43
CA ASP A 234 -7.73 8.89 6.59
C ASP A 234 -6.77 9.89 5.90
N GLY A 235 -6.34 9.55 4.69
CA GLY A 235 -5.46 10.38 3.86
C GLY A 235 -6.13 11.15 2.73
#